data_AF-A0A7N1A7J4-F1
#
_entry.id   AF-A0A7N1A7J4-F1
#
_cell.length_a   1.000
_cell.length_b   1.000
_cell.length_c   1.000
_cell.angle_alpha   90.00
_cell.angle_beta   90.00
_cell.angle_gamma   90.00
#
_symmetry.space_group_name_H-M   'P 1'
#
loop_
_entity.id
_entity.type
_entity.pdbx_description
1 polymer ?
#
loop_
_entity_poly.entity_id
_entity_poly.type
_entity_poly.pdbx_seq_one_letter_code
_entity_poly.pdbx_strand_id
1 'polypeptide(L)'
;MEMDHQDRNNTSPNEWAKLSTVPKVRPANKPLDGSKKGKDDEADLSKVEFEARSSKDGAWYDVDRILSHRSLPSGEVEVHVRFLGFGADEDEWVNLASSVRERSVPIEPYDCHLVNVGDILLCYQEKRDQAIYYDVRVLEIERRTHDMRGCRCLFSVQKEYDKSEEKVWLRRLCWCRKSPGH
;
A
#
# COMPACT_ATOMS: atom_id res chain seq x y z
N MET A 1 25.07 38.47 25.71
CA MET A 1 25.51 39.04 24.42
C MET A 1 25.95 37.86 23.57
N GLU A 2 25.28 37.73 22.43
CA GLU A 2 25.10 36.51 21.65
C GLU A 2 26.39 35.79 21.21
N MET A 3 26.29 34.46 21.15
CA MET A 3 27.12 33.61 20.31
C MET A 3 26.20 33.11 19.19
N ASP A 4 26.43 33.58 17.96
CA ASP A 4 25.66 33.14 16.79
C ASP A 4 26.42 32.11 15.96
N HIS A 5 25.65 31.11 15.55
CA HIS A 5 26.00 29.92 14.81
C HIS A 5 26.49 30.21 13.39
N GLN A 6 27.52 29.47 12.97
CA GLN A 6 27.87 29.28 11.57
C GLN A 6 27.04 28.14 10.98
N ASP A 7 26.21 28.45 9.98
CA ASP A 7 25.71 27.47 9.00
C ASP A 7 25.83 28.07 7.59
N ARG A 8 26.69 27.46 6.77
CA ARG A 8 26.71 27.64 5.32
C ARG A 8 26.62 26.26 4.68
N ASN A 9 25.40 25.80 4.43
CA ASN A 9 25.15 24.64 3.59
C ASN A 9 24.61 25.14 2.24
N ASN A 10 25.44 25.01 1.21
CA ASN A 10 25.13 25.35 -0.17
C ASN A 10 24.86 24.03 -0.92
N THR A 11 23.60 23.67 -1.17
CA THR A 11 23.29 22.64 -2.18
C THR A 11 22.00 22.99 -2.92
N SER A 12 22.14 23.05 -4.24
CA SER A 12 21.18 23.52 -5.25
C SER A 12 20.00 22.55 -5.45
N PRO A 13 18.77 23.05 -5.68
CA PRO A 13 17.60 22.22 -5.94
C PRO A 13 17.40 21.95 -7.44
N ASN A 14 17.90 20.82 -7.95
CA ASN A 14 17.25 20.11 -9.06
C ASN A 14 17.74 18.66 -9.10
N GLU A 15 16.88 17.70 -8.75
CA GLU A 15 17.05 16.28 -9.09
C GLU A 15 15.73 15.61 -9.54
N TRP A 16 14.62 16.34 -9.60
CA TRP A 16 13.32 15.79 -10.03
C TRP A 16 12.99 16.05 -11.50
N ALA A 17 13.74 16.95 -12.17
CA ALA A 17 13.53 17.26 -13.60
C ALA A 17 14.10 16.21 -14.56
N LYS A 18 14.80 15.17 -14.07
CA LYS A 18 15.44 14.14 -14.92
C LYS A 18 14.58 12.90 -15.18
N LEU A 19 13.41 12.77 -14.54
CA LEU A 19 12.47 11.66 -14.77
C LEU A 19 11.45 11.94 -15.89
N SER A 20 11.48 13.14 -16.50
CA SER A 20 10.59 13.52 -17.60
C SER A 20 11.28 13.40 -18.96
N THR A 21 11.56 12.18 -19.41
CA THR A 21 11.69 11.88 -20.84
C THR A 21 11.25 10.44 -21.11
N VAL A 22 10.04 10.29 -21.65
CA VAL A 22 9.52 9.00 -22.11
C VAL A 22 10.28 8.60 -23.38
N PRO A 23 10.95 7.44 -23.46
CA PRO A 23 11.54 6.98 -24.71
C PRO A 23 10.45 6.52 -25.67
N LYS A 24 10.53 6.99 -26.91
CA LYS A 24 9.62 6.63 -28.00
C LYS A 24 9.82 5.16 -28.40
N VAL A 25 8.93 4.27 -27.95
CA VAL A 25 8.96 2.84 -28.29
C VAL A 25 8.56 2.64 -29.76
N ARG A 26 9.47 2.07 -30.56
CA ARG A 26 9.18 1.51 -31.89
C ARG A 26 8.85 0.01 -31.74
N PRO A 27 7.99 -0.57 -32.60
CA PRO A 27 7.68 -2.00 -32.50
C PRO A 27 8.85 -2.82 -33.04
N ALA A 28 9.34 -3.79 -32.26
CA ALA A 28 10.45 -4.65 -32.64
C ALA A 28 10.01 -6.09 -32.88
N ASN A 29 10.19 -6.55 -34.12
CA ASN A 29 10.29 -7.96 -34.47
C ASN A 29 11.63 -8.54 -33.95
N LYS A 30 11.62 -9.80 -33.48
CA LYS A 30 12.79 -10.62 -33.07
C LYS A 30 13.66 -11.02 -34.30
N PRO A 31 14.90 -11.61 -34.18
CA PRO A 31 15.55 -12.27 -33.02
C PRO A 31 17.08 -12.07 -32.76
N LEU A 32 17.48 -12.44 -31.53
CA LEU A 32 18.75 -13.04 -30.98
C LEU A 32 20.16 -12.67 -31.54
N ASP A 33 21.05 -12.14 -30.69
CA ASP A 33 22.40 -12.68 -30.36
C ASP A 33 23.04 -11.90 -29.17
N GLY A 34 23.89 -12.55 -28.38
CA GLY A 34 24.28 -12.16 -27.02
C GLY A 34 25.42 -11.15 -26.87
N SER A 35 25.52 -10.56 -25.68
CA SER A 35 26.80 -10.18 -25.03
C SER A 35 26.54 -9.75 -23.58
N LYS A 36 27.40 -10.19 -22.66
CA LYS A 36 27.32 -9.90 -21.21
C LYS A 36 27.98 -8.54 -20.89
N LYS A 37 27.33 -7.71 -20.05
CA LYS A 37 28.01 -6.87 -19.03
C LYS A 37 27.02 -6.12 -18.13
N GLY A 38 27.34 -6.07 -16.83
CA GLY A 38 27.00 -4.97 -15.92
C GLY A 38 25.75 -5.19 -15.05
N LYS A 39 25.96 -5.56 -13.79
CA LYS A 39 25.01 -5.34 -12.69
C LYS A 39 24.88 -3.83 -12.46
N ASP A 40 23.66 -3.34 -12.43
CA ASP A 40 23.22 -2.33 -11.48
C ASP A 40 21.88 -2.81 -10.93
N ASP A 41 21.65 -2.56 -9.65
CA ASP A 41 20.53 -3.06 -8.86
C ASP A 41 19.19 -2.57 -9.42
N GLU A 42 18.66 -3.32 -10.39
CA GLU A 42 17.24 -3.36 -10.68
C GLU A 42 16.59 -3.94 -9.42
N ALA A 43 16.21 -3.05 -8.50
CA ALA A 43 15.27 -3.39 -7.44
C ALA A 43 14.19 -4.22 -8.13
N ASP A 44 13.99 -5.45 -7.64
CA ASP A 44 13.02 -6.40 -8.15
C ASP A 44 11.61 -5.81 -7.98
N LEU A 45 11.24 -4.86 -8.85
CA LEU A 45 9.96 -4.16 -8.87
C LEU A 45 8.84 -5.13 -9.26
N SER A 46 9.19 -6.33 -9.77
CA SER A 46 8.27 -7.48 -9.88
C SER A 46 7.80 -8.02 -8.53
N LYS A 47 8.35 -7.56 -7.40
CA LYS A 47 8.03 -8.04 -6.06
C LYS A 47 7.14 -7.09 -5.24
N VAL A 48 6.89 -5.86 -5.70
CA VAL A 48 6.04 -4.90 -4.98
C VAL A 48 4.67 -4.84 -5.63
N GLU A 49 3.72 -5.53 -5.02
CA GLU A 49 2.31 -5.47 -5.39
C GLU A 49 1.63 -4.33 -4.63
N PHE A 50 0.71 -3.62 -5.28
CA PHE A 50 -0.01 -2.49 -4.71
C PHE A 50 -1.46 -2.87 -4.41
N GLU A 51 -2.05 -2.17 -3.45
CA GLU A 51 -3.49 -2.16 -3.20
C GLU A 51 -4.01 -0.72 -3.30
N ALA A 52 -5.27 -0.59 -3.73
CA ALA A 52 -5.92 0.70 -3.85
C ALA A 52 -7.32 0.68 -3.21
N ARG A 53 -7.71 1.82 -2.66
CA ARG A 53 -9.00 1.97 -1.97
C ARG A 53 -10.07 2.43 -2.96
N SER A 54 -11.11 1.62 -3.13
CA SER A 54 -12.26 1.97 -3.99
C SER A 54 -13.09 3.09 -3.36
N SER A 55 -13.55 3.99 -4.21
CA SER A 55 -14.47 5.07 -3.83
C SER A 55 -15.91 4.57 -3.62
N LYS A 56 -16.25 3.38 -4.15
CA LYS A 56 -17.60 2.82 -4.14
C LYS A 56 -18.01 2.30 -2.76
N ASP A 57 -17.08 1.66 -2.06
CA ASP A 57 -17.34 0.97 -0.79
C ASP A 57 -16.28 1.22 0.29
N GLY A 58 -15.23 1.98 -0.01
CA GLY A 58 -14.15 2.28 0.91
C GLY A 58 -13.22 1.10 1.23
N ALA A 59 -13.34 0.00 0.49
CA ALA A 59 -12.49 -1.18 0.67
C ALA A 59 -11.19 -1.08 -0.12
N TRP A 60 -10.17 -1.79 0.36
CA TRP A 60 -8.90 -1.99 -0.32
C TRP A 60 -8.94 -3.25 -1.18
N TYR A 61 -8.44 -3.12 -2.42
CA TYR A 61 -8.37 -4.18 -3.42
C TYR A 61 -6.98 -4.23 -4.04
N ASP A 62 -6.53 -5.42 -4.38
CA ASP A 62 -5.28 -5.60 -5.11
C ASP A 62 -5.34 -4.95 -6.48
N VAL A 63 -4.27 -4.24 -6.85
CA VAL A 63 -4.12 -3.61 -8.15
C VAL A 63 -3.47 -4.60 -9.12
N ASP A 64 -4.12 -4.90 -10.23
CA ASP A 64 -3.54 -5.67 -11.35
C ASP A 64 -2.57 -4.78 -12.15
N ARG A 65 -3.00 -3.57 -12.51
CA ARG A 65 -2.15 -2.60 -13.21
C ARG A 65 -2.66 -1.16 -13.09
N ILE A 66 -1.73 -0.22 -13.20
CA ILE A 66 -2.03 1.20 -13.41
C ILE A 66 -2.15 1.46 -14.92
N LEU A 67 -3.30 2.01 -15.34
CA LEU A 67 -3.64 2.25 -16.74
C LEU A 67 -3.21 3.64 -17.21
N SER A 68 -3.30 4.65 -16.34
CA SER A 68 -2.96 6.04 -16.64
C SER A 68 -2.80 6.85 -15.35
N HIS A 69 -2.35 8.10 -15.46
CA HIS A 69 -2.32 9.07 -14.37
C HIS A 69 -2.78 10.45 -14.86
N ARG A 70 -3.23 11.30 -13.93
CA ARG A 70 -3.57 12.71 -14.20
C ARG A 70 -3.20 13.60 -13.01
N SER A 71 -2.85 14.84 -13.30
CA SER A 71 -2.68 15.88 -12.28
C SER A 71 -3.92 16.77 -12.27
N LEU A 72 -4.48 16.99 -11.09
CA LEU A 72 -5.61 17.89 -10.88
C LEU A 72 -5.11 19.33 -10.69
N PRO A 73 -5.95 20.35 -10.97
CA PRO A 73 -5.62 21.74 -10.67
C PRO A 73 -5.31 22.02 -9.18
N SER A 74 -5.79 21.16 -8.27
CA SER A 74 -5.45 21.21 -6.83
C SER A 74 -4.00 20.85 -6.53
N GLY A 75 -3.26 20.29 -7.51
CA GLY A 75 -1.91 19.74 -7.32
C GLY A 75 -1.90 18.25 -6.96
N GLU A 76 -3.06 17.65 -6.73
CA GLU A 76 -3.19 16.22 -6.43
C GLU A 76 -2.97 15.37 -7.69
N VAL A 77 -2.45 14.17 -7.49
CA VAL A 77 -2.27 13.18 -8.56
C VAL A 77 -3.25 12.04 -8.36
N GLU A 78 -3.94 11.67 -9.43
CA GLU A 78 -4.79 10.49 -9.46
C GLU A 78 -4.23 9.48 -10.47
N VAL A 79 -4.43 8.21 -10.17
CA VAL A 79 -4.08 7.10 -11.05
C VAL A 79 -5.35 6.33 -11.42
N HIS A 80 -5.41 5.89 -12.68
CA HIS A 80 -6.48 5.03 -13.18
C HIS A 80 -6.06 3.58 -12.97
N VAL A 81 -6.74 2.84 -12.11
CA VAL A 81 -6.35 1.49 -11.69
C VAL A 81 -7.31 0.44 -12.22
N ARG A 82 -6.77 -0.72 -12.60
CA ARG A 82 -7.53 -1.97 -12.74
C ARG A 82 -7.29 -2.85 -11.52
N PHE A 83 -8.38 -3.25 -10.87
CA PHE A 83 -8.32 -4.17 -9.74
C PHE A 83 -8.18 -5.62 -10.20
N LEU A 84 -7.45 -6.42 -9.43
CA LEU A 84 -7.27 -7.85 -9.68
C LEU A 84 -8.61 -8.59 -9.56
N GLY A 85 -8.95 -9.38 -10.58
CA GLY A 85 -10.21 -10.14 -10.62
C GLY A 85 -11.42 -9.34 -11.13
N PHE A 86 -11.25 -8.06 -11.47
CA PHE A 86 -12.32 -7.21 -11.99
C PHE A 86 -12.09 -6.82 -13.47
N GLY A 87 -13.20 -6.53 -14.16
CA GLY A 87 -13.21 -6.08 -15.57
C GLY A 87 -13.03 -4.57 -15.72
N ALA A 88 -12.95 -4.10 -16.97
CA ALA A 88 -12.77 -2.68 -17.28
C ALA A 88 -13.90 -1.77 -16.76
N ASP A 89 -15.10 -2.32 -16.57
CA ASP A 89 -16.25 -1.59 -16.04
C ASP A 89 -16.08 -1.18 -14.56
N GLU A 90 -15.09 -1.78 -13.89
CA GLU A 90 -14.76 -1.54 -12.48
C GLU A 90 -13.48 -0.73 -12.31
N ASP A 91 -12.85 -0.25 -13.40
CA ASP A 91 -11.68 0.61 -13.30
C ASP A 91 -12.03 1.93 -12.60
N GLU A 92 -11.13 2.44 -11.77
CA GLU A 92 -11.36 3.66 -10.99
C GLU A 92 -10.19 4.65 -11.09
N TRP A 93 -10.51 5.95 -11.09
CA TRP A 93 -9.55 7.00 -10.78
C TRP A 93 -9.46 7.15 -9.26
N VAL A 94 -8.28 6.90 -8.70
CA VAL A 94 -8.03 6.99 -7.25
C VAL A 94 -6.90 7.97 -6.98
N ASN A 95 -7.00 8.69 -5.85
CA ASN A 95 -5.96 9.61 -5.41
C ASN A 95 -4.70 8.83 -4.99
N LEU A 96 -3.57 9.13 -5.63
CA LEU A 96 -2.32 8.37 -5.46
C LEU A 96 -1.77 8.45 -4.03
N ALA A 97 -1.87 9.61 -3.39
CA ALA A 97 -1.28 9.82 -2.06
C ALA A 97 -2.11 9.18 -0.93
N SER A 98 -3.44 9.19 -1.06
CA SER A 98 -4.36 8.79 0.01
C SER A 98 -5.00 7.42 -0.19
N SER A 99 -5.01 6.89 -1.42
CA SER A 99 -5.81 5.73 -1.80
C SER A 99 -5.03 4.67 -2.58
N VAL A 100 -3.69 4.75 -2.59
CA VAL A 100 -2.79 3.72 -3.11
C VAL A 100 -1.67 3.50 -2.11
N ARG A 101 -1.35 2.23 -1.84
CA ARG A 101 -0.21 1.85 -0.99
C ARG A 101 0.35 0.50 -1.40
N GLU A 102 1.53 0.17 -0.88
CA GLU A 102 2.04 -1.19 -1.01
C GLU A 102 1.10 -2.17 -0.32
N ARG A 103 0.95 -3.37 -0.90
CA ARG A 103 0.07 -4.42 -0.37
C ARG A 103 0.40 -4.71 1.10
N SER A 104 -0.65 -4.82 1.90
CA SER A 104 -0.54 -5.09 3.32
C SER A 104 0.03 -6.49 3.59
N VAL A 105 0.72 -6.64 4.72
CA VAL A 105 1.45 -7.89 5.06
C VAL A 105 0.73 -8.64 6.18
N PRO A 106 0.41 -9.93 6.04
CA PRO A 106 -0.19 -10.71 7.12
C PRO A 106 0.61 -10.64 8.43
N ILE A 107 -0.08 -10.57 9.56
CA ILE A 107 0.58 -10.58 10.88
C ILE A 107 0.83 -12.03 11.29
N GLU A 108 2.11 -12.36 11.51
CA GLU A 108 2.50 -13.69 11.95
C GLU A 108 1.96 -14.01 13.36
N PRO A 109 1.60 -15.28 13.67
CA PRO A 109 1.03 -15.65 14.97
C PRO A 109 1.87 -15.24 16.18
N TYR A 110 3.20 -15.26 16.05
CA TYR A 110 4.13 -14.87 17.11
C TYR A 110 4.27 -13.35 17.24
N ASP A 111 3.95 -12.58 16.21
CA ASP A 111 3.99 -11.11 16.21
C ASP A 111 2.72 -10.47 16.78
N CYS A 112 1.76 -11.27 17.27
CA CYS A 112 0.52 -10.75 17.83
C CYS A 112 0.76 -9.74 18.96
N HIS A 113 1.84 -9.92 19.73
CA HIS A 113 2.21 -9.07 20.86
C HIS A 113 2.64 -7.66 20.44
N LEU A 114 3.00 -7.46 19.17
CA LEU A 114 3.36 -6.16 18.60
C LEU A 114 2.14 -5.28 18.30
N VAL A 115 0.95 -5.88 18.16
CA VAL A 115 -0.30 -5.15 17.94
C VAL A 115 -0.74 -4.48 19.23
N ASN A 116 -1.01 -3.17 19.20
CA ASN A 116 -1.43 -2.37 20.33
C ASN A 116 -2.82 -1.75 20.11
N VAL A 117 -3.47 -1.38 21.22
CA VAL A 117 -4.69 -0.56 21.16
C VAL A 117 -4.34 0.79 20.51
N GLY A 118 -5.16 1.22 19.57
CA GLY A 118 -4.96 2.43 18.77
C GLY A 118 -4.32 2.19 17.40
N ASP A 119 -3.68 1.04 17.18
CA ASP A 119 -3.08 0.69 15.88
C ASP A 119 -4.13 0.68 14.77
N ILE A 120 -3.70 1.10 13.57
CA ILE A 120 -4.49 1.00 12.35
C ILE A 120 -3.95 -0.18 11.54
N LEU A 121 -4.81 -1.16 11.29
CA LEU A 121 -4.50 -2.40 10.58
C LEU A 121 -5.48 -2.61 9.43
N LEU A 122 -5.15 -3.51 8.52
CA LEU A 122 -6.06 -3.95 7.48
C LEU A 122 -6.80 -5.19 7.97
N CYS A 123 -8.14 -5.15 8.00
CA CYS A 123 -8.98 -6.30 8.34
C CYS A 123 -9.56 -6.94 7.09
N TYR A 124 -9.27 -8.22 6.91
CA TYR A 124 -9.88 -9.09 5.92
C TYR A 124 -11.30 -9.48 6.35
N GLN A 125 -12.28 -9.27 5.48
CA GLN A 125 -13.65 -9.74 5.63
C GLN A 125 -14.00 -10.67 4.46
N GLU A 126 -14.14 -11.97 4.75
CA GLU A 126 -14.60 -12.95 3.78
C GLU A 126 -16.12 -12.80 3.58
N LYS A 127 -16.54 -12.37 2.39
CA LYS A 127 -17.92 -12.52 1.92
C LYS A 127 -17.98 -13.71 0.95
N ARG A 128 -19.18 -14.26 0.73
CA ARG A 128 -19.40 -15.50 -0.04
C ARG A 128 -18.63 -15.57 -1.36
N ASP A 129 -18.44 -14.44 -2.04
CA ASP A 129 -17.83 -14.38 -3.37
C ASP A 129 -16.68 -13.37 -3.49
N GLN A 130 -16.31 -12.68 -2.39
CA GLN A 130 -15.34 -11.57 -2.44
C GLN A 130 -14.47 -11.49 -1.17
N ALA A 131 -13.18 -11.31 -1.40
CA ALA A 131 -12.18 -10.95 -0.38
C ALA A 131 -12.15 -9.42 -0.28
N ILE A 132 -12.72 -8.86 0.78
CA ILE A 132 -12.80 -7.40 0.96
C ILE A 132 -11.98 -7.00 2.18
N TYR A 133 -11.22 -5.91 2.06
CA TYR A 133 -10.33 -5.43 3.10
C TYR A 133 -10.70 -4.01 3.52
N TYR A 134 -10.67 -3.73 4.83
CA TYR A 134 -10.95 -2.38 5.36
C TYR A 134 -9.90 -1.97 6.38
N ASP A 135 -9.57 -0.68 6.43
CA ASP A 135 -8.77 -0.16 7.54
C ASP A 135 -9.61 -0.19 8.83
N VAL A 136 -9.00 -0.72 9.88
CA VAL A 136 -9.60 -0.83 11.20
C VAL A 136 -8.67 -0.28 12.27
N ARG A 137 -9.26 0.33 13.29
CA ARG A 137 -8.57 0.73 14.51
C ARG A 137 -8.77 -0.31 15.60
N VAL A 138 -7.69 -0.73 16.26
CA VAL A 138 -7.77 -1.63 17.41
C VAL A 138 -8.30 -0.85 18.62
N LEU A 139 -9.43 -1.30 19.18
CA LEU A 139 -10.06 -0.70 20.37
C LEU A 139 -9.66 -1.42 21.66
N GLU A 140 -9.58 -2.74 21.62
CA GLU A 140 -9.28 -3.59 22.77
C GLU A 140 -8.62 -4.89 22.31
N ILE A 141 -7.78 -5.48 23.18
CA ILE A 141 -7.14 -6.77 22.92
C ILE A 141 -7.33 -7.71 24.11
N GLU A 142 -8.07 -8.80 23.89
CA GLU A 142 -8.14 -9.93 24.82
C GLU A 142 -6.97 -10.90 24.54
N ARG A 143 -5.88 -10.76 25.30
CA ARG A 143 -4.72 -11.65 25.21
C ARG A 143 -5.06 -13.04 25.77
N ARG A 144 -4.78 -14.10 25.00
CA ARG A 144 -4.99 -15.50 25.41
C ARG A 144 -3.70 -16.29 25.31
N THR A 145 -3.59 -17.37 26.08
CA THR A 145 -2.45 -18.29 25.97
C THR A 145 -2.52 -19.06 24.66
N HIS A 146 -1.40 -19.08 23.92
CA HIS A 146 -1.23 -19.81 22.68
C HIS A 146 0.25 -20.07 22.40
N ASP A 147 0.53 -20.93 21.42
CA ASP A 147 1.88 -21.22 20.93
C ASP A 147 2.06 -20.75 19.48
N MET A 148 3.18 -21.13 18.87
CA MET A 148 3.51 -20.79 17.49
C MET A 148 2.55 -21.39 16.44
N ARG A 149 1.67 -22.34 16.81
CA ARG A 149 0.73 -22.98 15.88
C ARG A 149 -0.44 -22.08 15.51
N GLY A 150 -0.70 -21.03 16.29
CA GLY A 150 -1.73 -20.06 15.96
C GLY A 150 -2.11 -19.15 17.12
N CYS A 151 -2.26 -17.87 16.81
CA CYS A 151 -2.71 -16.88 17.77
C CYS A 151 -4.20 -17.10 18.13
N ARG A 152 -4.49 -17.03 19.44
CA ARG A 152 -5.84 -17.10 20.01
C ARG A 152 -6.29 -15.79 20.64
N CYS A 153 -5.54 -14.70 20.45
CA CYS A 153 -5.95 -13.39 20.93
C CYS A 153 -7.18 -12.91 20.14
N LEU A 154 -8.08 -12.21 20.82
CA LEU A 154 -9.27 -11.61 20.22
C LEU A 154 -9.11 -10.10 20.22
N PHE A 155 -9.33 -9.49 19.06
CA PHE A 155 -9.13 -8.06 18.83
C PHE A 155 -10.50 -7.42 18.59
N SER A 156 -10.90 -6.48 19.45
CA SER A 156 -12.04 -5.61 19.17
C SER A 156 -11.55 -4.49 18.26
N VAL A 157 -12.12 -4.39 17.06
CA VAL A 157 -11.70 -3.43 16.05
C VAL A 157 -12.87 -2.61 15.55
N GLN A 158 -12.61 -1.37 15.15
CA GLN A 158 -13.59 -0.45 14.57
C GLN A 158 -13.18 -0.09 13.15
N LYS A 159 -14.10 -0.25 12.19
CA LYS A 159 -13.85 0.15 10.79
C LYS A 159 -13.73 1.67 10.68
N GLU A 160 -12.79 2.14 9.88
CA GLU A 160 -12.62 3.58 9.67
C GLU A 160 -13.78 4.22 8.91
N TYR A 161 -14.42 3.50 7.97
CA TYR A 161 -15.45 4.02 7.08
C TYR A 161 -16.82 4.22 7.74
N ASP A 162 -17.42 3.16 8.28
CA ASP A 162 -18.79 3.17 8.84
C ASP A 162 -18.83 3.19 10.37
N LYS A 163 -17.66 3.18 11.02
CA LYS A 163 -17.49 3.10 12.47
C LYS A 163 -18.12 1.86 13.12
N SER A 164 -18.45 0.84 12.33
CA SER A 164 -18.93 -0.43 12.87
C SER A 164 -17.80 -1.16 13.60
N GLU A 165 -18.16 -1.87 14.65
CA GLU A 165 -17.23 -2.63 15.48
C GLU A 165 -17.40 -4.13 15.27
N GLU A 166 -16.30 -4.86 15.26
CA GLU A 166 -16.31 -6.32 15.22
C GLU A 166 -15.18 -6.90 16.08
N LYS A 167 -15.36 -8.15 16.51
CA LYS A 167 -14.30 -8.93 17.16
C LYS A 167 -13.69 -9.89 16.15
N VAL A 168 -12.37 -9.81 15.97
CA VAL A 168 -11.64 -10.59 14.98
C VAL A 168 -10.44 -11.31 15.59
N TRP A 169 -10.05 -12.41 14.94
CA TRP A 169 -8.82 -13.14 15.26
C TRP A 169 -7.66 -12.55 14.47
N LEU A 170 -6.42 -12.73 14.95
CA LEU A 170 -5.21 -12.21 14.29
C LEU A 170 -5.12 -12.58 12.80
N ARG A 171 -5.57 -13.79 12.41
CA ARG A 171 -5.53 -14.24 11.00
C ARG A 171 -6.32 -13.35 10.02
N ARG A 172 -7.20 -12.48 10.53
CA ARG A 172 -7.94 -11.51 9.72
C ARG A 172 -7.21 -10.17 9.62
N LEU A 173 -6.09 -9.97 10.30
CA LEU A 173 -5.39 -8.69 10.40
C LEU A 173 -4.07 -8.73 9.62
N CYS A 174 -3.79 -7.64 8.91
CA CYS A 174 -2.53 -7.40 8.21
C CYS A 174 -1.94 -6.04 8.63
N TRP A 175 -0.61 -5.95 8.63
CA TRP A 175 0.11 -4.68 8.76
C TRP A 175 -0.12 -3.83 7.51
N CYS A 176 -0.68 -2.63 7.71
CA CYS A 176 -0.71 -1.62 6.66
C CYS A 176 0.72 -1.11 6.46
N ARG A 177 1.27 -1.25 5.25
CA ARG A 177 2.47 -0.47 4.89
C ARG A 177 2.03 0.97 4.74
N LYS A 178 2.56 1.85 5.59
CA LYS A 178 2.25 3.27 5.50
C LYS A 178 2.54 3.76 4.09
N SER A 179 1.59 4.47 3.48
CA SER A 179 1.88 5.22 2.27
C SER A 179 3.04 6.17 2.55
N PRO A 180 4.03 6.28 1.65
CA PRO A 180 5.19 7.14 1.85
C PRO A 180 4.72 8.59 1.93
N GLY A 181 4.57 9.12 3.15
CA GLY A 181 4.11 10.49 3.36
C GLY A 181 3.53 10.85 4.73
N HIS A 182 3.64 9.99 5.76
CA HIS A 182 3.13 10.33 7.09
C HIS A 182 4.01 9.87 8.25
#